data_AF-A0A4S0ILV5-F1
#
_entry.id   AF-A0A4S0ILV5-F1
#
_cell.length_a   1.000
_cell.length_b   1.000
_cell.length_c   1.000
_cell.angle_alpha   90.00
_cell.angle_beta   90.00
_cell.angle_gamma   90.00
#
_symmetry.space_group_name_H-M   'P 1'
#
loop_
_entity.id
_entity.type
_entity.pdbx_description
1 polymer ?
#
loop_
_entity_poly.entity_id
_entity_poly.type
_entity_poly.pdbx_seq_one_letter_code
_entity_poly.pdbx_strand_id
1 'polypeptide(L)'
;DIVASATISNTPLVRGALLKPGAHVDLVGGFTPTMREADDEAIRRASVYVDTRAGATKEAGDIVQPLASGVLKPEAIVADLHELARGEKQGRQSDSEITLSKSVGAALEDLAAGIAV
;
A
#
# COMPACT_ATOMS: atom_id res chain seq x y z
N ASP A 1 3.64 9.88 -12.46
CA ASP A 1 4.97 9.23 -12.39
C ASP A 1 5.01 8.43 -11.09
N ILE A 2 6.10 8.21 -10.36
CA ILE A 2 6.10 7.25 -9.23
C ILE A 2 6.84 7.85 -8.02
N VAL A 3 6.36 7.57 -6.81
CA VAL A 3 7.04 7.80 -5.52
C VAL A 3 7.27 6.44 -4.87
N ALA A 4 8.52 6.07 -4.64
CA ALA A 4 8.86 4.82 -3.95
C ALA A 4 9.48 5.13 -2.59
N SER A 5 8.96 4.50 -1.52
CA SER A 5 9.42 4.65 -0.16
C SER A 5 9.77 3.28 0.43
N ALA A 6 10.99 3.16 0.93
CA ALA A 6 11.56 1.95 1.51
C ALA A 6 12.35 2.29 2.78
N THR A 7 11.66 2.89 3.74
CA THR A 7 12.24 3.45 4.96
C THR A 7 11.76 2.71 6.20
N ILE A 8 12.59 2.72 7.25
CA ILE A 8 12.23 2.17 8.56
C ILE A 8 11.54 3.21 9.46
N SER A 9 10.84 4.17 8.87
CA SER A 9 10.28 5.31 9.61
C SER A 9 9.09 4.91 10.48
N ASN A 10 9.01 5.50 11.68
CA ASN A 10 7.80 5.48 12.50
C ASN A 10 6.94 6.74 12.30
N THR A 11 7.44 7.71 11.53
CA THR A 11 6.74 8.97 11.24
C THR A 11 6.58 9.16 9.73
N PRO A 12 5.42 9.67 9.27
CA PRO A 12 5.19 9.90 7.85
C PRO A 12 6.23 10.82 7.19
N LEU A 13 6.82 10.34 6.10
CA LEU A 13 7.71 11.10 5.21
C LEU A 13 6.97 11.49 3.92
N VAL A 14 6.13 10.60 3.40
CA VAL A 14 5.25 10.84 2.26
C VAL A 14 4.02 11.58 2.74
N ARG A 15 3.93 12.87 2.40
CA ARG A 15 2.79 13.71 2.74
C ARG A 15 1.77 13.72 1.63
N GLY A 16 0.55 13.30 1.91
CA GLY A 16 -0.53 13.22 0.95
C GLY A 16 -0.79 14.54 0.25
N ALA A 17 -0.69 15.67 0.96
CA ALA A 17 -0.86 17.01 0.40
C ALA A 17 0.11 17.35 -0.74
N LEU A 18 1.30 16.73 -0.78
CA LEU A 18 2.33 16.96 -1.79
C LEU A 18 2.18 16.07 -3.02
N LEU A 19 1.30 15.05 -2.98
CA LEU A 19 1.07 14.17 -4.11
C LEU A 19 0.32 14.91 -5.22
N LYS A 20 0.90 14.89 -6.43
CA LYS A 20 0.23 15.35 -7.65
C LYS A 20 -0.86 14.36 -8.09
N PRO A 21 -1.94 14.81 -8.74
CA PRO A 21 -2.86 13.92 -9.44
C PRO A 21 -2.10 12.97 -10.38
N GLY A 22 -2.53 11.72 -10.47
CA GLY A 22 -1.89 10.69 -11.29
C GLY A 22 -0.66 10.01 -10.67
N ALA A 23 -0.29 10.36 -9.44
CA ALA A 23 0.84 9.71 -8.77
C ALA A 23 0.57 8.22 -8.48
N HIS A 24 1.62 7.41 -8.57
CA HIS A 24 1.67 6.08 -7.98
C HIS A 24 2.63 6.11 -6.79
N VAL A 25 2.24 5.49 -5.68
CA VAL A 25 3.02 5.49 -4.43
C VAL A 25 3.26 4.05 -4.00
N ASP A 26 4.52 3.65 -3.91
CA ASP A 26 4.95 2.35 -3.40
C ASP A 26 5.49 2.49 -1.99
N LEU A 27 4.89 1.79 -1.03
CA LEU A 27 5.29 1.77 0.36
C LEU A 27 5.74 0.35 0.74
N VAL A 28 7.03 0.14 0.95
CA VAL A 28 7.58 -1.21 1.23
C VAL A 28 8.27 -1.32 2.60
N GLY A 29 8.58 -0.19 3.24
CA GLY A 29 9.39 -0.16 4.47
C GLY A 29 8.61 -0.39 5.77
N GLY A 30 7.33 0.00 5.83
CA GLY A 30 6.49 -0.22 7.02
C GLY A 30 5.99 -1.66 7.17
N PHE A 31 6.69 -2.51 7.94
CA PHE A 31 6.34 -3.92 8.19
C PHE A 31 5.94 -4.23 9.65
N THR A 32 5.80 -3.21 10.50
CA THR A 32 5.25 -3.36 11.85
C THR A 32 4.12 -2.35 12.10
N PRO A 33 3.17 -2.62 13.02
CA PRO A 33 2.01 -1.76 13.22
C PRO A 33 2.35 -0.30 13.58
N THR A 34 3.54 -0.05 14.12
CA THR A 34 4.01 1.29 14.49
C THR A 34 4.75 2.00 13.36
N MET A 35 5.29 1.26 12.39
CA MET A 35 6.06 1.80 11.28
C MET A 35 5.14 2.24 10.15
N ARG A 36 5.31 3.49 9.70
CA ARG A 36 4.57 4.05 8.59
C ARG A 36 5.39 5.09 7.87
N GLU A 37 5.22 5.14 6.57
CA GLU A 37 5.95 5.99 5.64
C GLU A 37 5.06 7.10 5.09
N ALA A 38 3.74 6.87 5.02
CA ALA A 38 2.78 7.83 4.50
C ALA A 38 1.80 8.33 5.58
N ASP A 39 1.30 9.56 5.41
CA ASP A 39 0.30 10.16 6.30
C ASP A 39 -1.13 9.74 5.94
N ASP A 40 -2.09 10.04 6.81
CA ASP A 40 -3.50 9.70 6.62
C ASP A 40 -4.09 10.40 5.38
N GLU A 41 -3.54 11.55 5.00
CA GLU A 41 -3.95 12.28 3.81
C GLU A 41 -3.57 11.53 2.52
N ALA A 42 -2.42 10.85 2.48
CA ALA A 42 -2.03 10.01 1.35
C ALA A 42 -3.00 8.83 1.20
N ILE A 43 -3.36 8.18 2.31
CA ILE A 43 -4.31 7.06 2.35
C ILE A 43 -5.71 7.52 1.90
N ARG A 44 -6.17 8.67 2.40
CA ARG A 44 -7.49 9.23 2.07
C ARG A 44 -7.62 9.61 0.60
N ARG A 45 -6.54 10.07 -0.03
CA ARG A 45 -6.53 10.55 -1.42
C ARG A 45 -6.28 9.45 -2.44
N ALA A 46 -5.76 8.29 -2.03
CA ALA A 46 -5.35 7.23 -2.93
C ALA A 46 -6.35 6.08 -2.96
N SER A 47 -6.44 5.43 -4.12
CA SER A 47 -6.94 4.05 -4.20
C SER A 47 -5.86 3.13 -3.63
N VAL A 48 -6.21 2.41 -2.56
CA VAL A 48 -5.27 1.59 -1.78
C VAL A 48 -5.30 0.14 -2.26
N TYR A 49 -4.11 -0.37 -2.58
CA TYR A 49 -3.83 -1.74 -2.97
C TYR A 49 -2.79 -2.33 -2.02
N VAL A 50 -2.83 -3.64 -1.82
CA VAL A 50 -1.92 -4.34 -0.89
C VAL A 50 -1.32 -5.58 -1.54
N ASP A 51 -0.20 -6.08 -1.06
CA ASP A 51 0.33 -7.38 -1.48
C ASP A 51 -0.60 -8.53 -1.03
N THR A 52 -0.91 -8.56 0.27
CA THR A 52 -1.88 -9.47 0.87
C THR A 52 -2.76 -8.70 1.85
N ARG A 53 -4.07 -8.97 1.83
CA ARG A 53 -4.99 -8.35 2.82
C ARG A 53 -4.63 -8.74 4.24
N ALA A 54 -4.25 -10.00 4.47
CA ALA A 54 -3.94 -10.51 5.79
C ALA A 54 -2.69 -9.85 6.40
N GLY A 55 -1.59 -9.73 5.64
CA GLY A 55 -0.35 -9.10 6.11
C GLY A 55 -0.54 -7.60 6.30
N ALA A 56 -1.04 -6.90 5.27
CA ALA A 56 -1.20 -5.45 5.33
C ALA A 56 -2.11 -4.98 6.48
N THR A 57 -3.22 -5.67 6.75
CA THR A 57 -4.18 -5.27 7.81
C THR A 57 -3.73 -5.63 9.23
N LYS A 58 -2.66 -6.42 9.40
CA LYS A 58 -2.15 -6.84 10.71
C LYS A 58 -0.77 -6.26 11.03
N GLU A 59 0.05 -6.04 10.00
CA GLU A 59 1.48 -5.78 10.14
C GLU A 59 1.87 -4.39 9.63
N ALA A 60 1.28 -3.88 8.54
CA ALA A 60 1.68 -2.58 7.99
C ALA A 60 1.10 -1.41 8.80
N GLY A 61 1.91 -0.63 9.52
CA GLY A 61 1.42 0.59 10.18
C GLY A 61 0.82 1.62 9.22
N ASP A 62 1.27 1.64 7.94
CA ASP A 62 0.64 2.41 6.86
C ASP A 62 -0.84 2.07 6.61
N ILE A 63 -1.31 0.89 7.04
CA ILE A 63 -2.70 0.41 6.85
C ILE A 63 -3.40 0.21 8.19
N VAL A 64 -2.74 -0.44 9.16
CA VAL A 64 -3.26 -0.72 10.50
C VAL A 64 -3.68 0.58 11.21
N GLN A 65 -2.87 1.64 11.13
CA GLN A 65 -3.18 2.88 11.83
C GLN A 65 -4.37 3.62 11.19
N PRO A 66 -4.45 3.81 9.84
CA PRO A 66 -5.64 4.35 9.20
C PRO A 66 -6.91 3.52 9.41
N LEU A 67 -6.82 2.18 9.51
CA LEU A 67 -7.96 1.34 9.85
C LEU A 67 -8.44 1.61 11.28
N ALA A 68 -7.51 1.70 12.23
CA ALA A 68 -7.83 1.98 13.63
C ALA A 68 -8.40 3.39 13.84
N SER A 69 -7.95 4.39 13.06
CA SER A 69 -8.46 5.76 13.11
C SER A 69 -9.75 5.97 12.30
N GLY A 70 -10.14 5.00 11.49
CA GLY A 70 -11.30 5.07 10.59
C GLY A 70 -11.08 5.90 9.32
N VAL A 71 -9.84 6.33 9.05
CA VAL A 71 -9.44 6.99 7.79
C VAL A 71 -9.56 6.03 6.62
N LEU A 72 -9.21 4.77 6.83
CA LEU A 72 -9.40 3.68 5.89
C LEU A 72 -10.46 2.72 6.45
N LYS A 73 -11.34 2.22 5.59
CA LYS A 73 -12.22 1.10 5.93
C LYS A 73 -11.66 -0.18 5.30
N PRO A 74 -11.81 -1.36 5.93
CA PRO A 74 -11.32 -2.61 5.35
C PRO A 74 -11.84 -2.86 3.92
N GLU A 75 -13.09 -2.47 3.66
CA GLU A 75 -13.76 -2.63 2.36
C GLU A 75 -13.25 -1.64 1.30
N ALA A 76 -12.54 -0.58 1.71
CA ALA A 76 -11.95 0.42 0.82
C ALA A 76 -10.57 0.01 0.28
N ILE A 77 -9.99 -1.09 0.76
CA ILE A 77 -8.82 -1.72 0.12
C ILE A 77 -9.30 -2.35 -1.19
N VAL A 78 -8.91 -1.75 -2.31
CA VAL A 78 -9.47 -2.01 -3.64
C VAL A 78 -9.22 -3.45 -4.08
N ALA A 79 -7.97 -3.90 -3.97
CA ALA A 79 -7.53 -5.24 -4.34
C ALA A 79 -6.24 -5.62 -3.63
N ASP A 80 -5.99 -6.92 -3.51
CA ASP A 80 -4.64 -7.43 -3.30
C ASP A 80 -3.94 -7.84 -4.60
N LEU A 81 -2.65 -8.20 -4.51
CA LEU A 81 -1.85 -8.59 -5.68
C LEU A 81 -2.41 -9.83 -6.39
N HIS A 82 -3.04 -10.75 -5.66
CA HIS A 82 -3.67 -11.94 -6.24
C HIS A 82 -4.85 -11.58 -7.12
N GLU A 83 -5.78 -10.77 -6.60
CA GLU A 83 -6.96 -10.28 -7.34
C GLU A 83 -6.54 -9.46 -8.58
N LEU A 84 -5.50 -8.64 -8.47
CA LEU A 84 -4.96 -7.87 -9.60
C LEU A 84 -4.32 -8.75 -10.67
N ALA A 85 -3.44 -9.69 -10.28
CA ALA A 85 -2.72 -10.56 -11.21
C ALA A 85 -3.66 -11.48 -12.00
N ARG A 86 -4.84 -11.79 -11.44
CA ARG A 86 -5.88 -12.60 -12.11
C ARG A 86 -6.88 -11.77 -12.91
N GLY A 87 -6.80 -10.44 -12.86
CA GLY A 87 -7.75 -9.55 -13.52
C GLY A 87 -9.15 -9.57 -12.87
N GLU A 88 -9.27 -10.04 -11.62
CA GLU A 88 -10.53 -10.05 -10.86
C GLU A 88 -10.89 -8.66 -10.34
N LYS A 89 -9.87 -7.82 -10.14
CA LYS A 89 -9.98 -6.40 -9.83
C LYS A 89 -9.18 -5.60 -10.84
N GLN A 90 -9.67 -4.40 -11.13
CA GLN A 90 -8.94 -3.47 -11.98
C GLN A 90 -7.99 -2.62 -11.13
N GLY A 91 -6.84 -2.25 -11.71
CA GLY A 91 -5.95 -1.25 -11.13
C GLY A 91 -6.47 0.17 -11.40
N ARG A 92 -5.55 1.07 -11.75
CA ARG A 92 -5.85 2.46 -12.11
C ARG A 92 -7.03 2.59 -13.08
N GLN A 93 -7.99 3.42 -12.71
CA GLN A 93 -9.23 3.77 -13.42
C GLN A 93 -9.15 5.12 -14.14
N SER A 94 -8.21 6.01 -13.77
CA SER A 94 -8.02 7.29 -14.48
C SER A 94 -6.59 7.84 -14.38
N ASP A 95 -6.25 8.74 -15.32
CA ASP A 95 -4.95 9.42 -15.36
C ASP A 95 -4.69 10.33 -14.16
N SER A 96 -5.75 10.87 -13.54
CA SER A 96 -5.65 11.74 -12.37
C SER A 96 -5.66 10.99 -11.03
N GLU A 97 -5.99 9.70 -11.03
CA GLU A 97 -6.10 8.89 -9.81
C GLU A 97 -4.75 8.81 -9.09
N ILE A 98 -4.77 8.86 -7.76
CA ILE A 98 -3.60 8.50 -6.96
C ILE A 98 -3.75 7.04 -6.58
N THR A 99 -2.73 6.23 -6.85
CA THR A 99 -2.71 4.82 -6.48
C THR A 99 -1.63 4.61 -5.44
N LEU A 100 -1.93 3.82 -4.42
CA LEU A 100 -1.00 3.50 -3.34
C LEU A 100 -0.92 1.99 -3.19
N SER A 101 0.27 1.43 -3.40
CA SER A 101 0.56 0.03 -3.17
C SER A 101 1.31 -0.09 -1.84
N LYS A 102 0.78 -0.90 -0.92
CA LYS A 102 1.47 -1.27 0.31
C LYS A 102 1.93 -2.72 0.26
N SER A 103 3.21 -2.95 0.52
CA SER A 103 3.77 -4.28 0.71
C SER A 103 4.43 -4.44 2.09
N VAL A 104 4.23 -5.62 2.66
CA VAL A 104 4.91 -6.16 3.86
C VAL A 104 5.72 -7.43 3.53
N GLY A 105 5.52 -8.01 2.35
CA GLY A 105 6.14 -9.23 1.88
C GLY A 105 5.24 -10.46 2.07
N ALA A 106 5.30 -11.39 1.12
CA ALA A 106 4.61 -12.67 1.22
C ALA A 106 5.57 -13.84 0.94
N ALA A 107 5.53 -14.88 1.78
CA ALA A 107 6.40 -16.06 1.62
C ALA A 107 6.26 -16.77 0.26
N LEU A 108 5.13 -16.58 -0.43
CA LEU A 108 4.94 -17.07 -1.80
C LEU A 108 5.92 -16.40 -2.79
N GLU A 109 6.23 -15.12 -2.58
CA GLU A 109 7.17 -14.35 -3.40
C GLU A 109 8.59 -14.93 -3.24
N ASP A 110 9.00 -15.23 -2.01
CA ASP A 110 10.28 -15.88 -1.72
C ASP A 110 10.38 -17.28 -2.34
N LEU A 111 9.32 -18.09 -2.23
CA LEU A 111 9.28 -19.42 -2.81
C LEU A 111 9.38 -19.35 -4.35
N ALA A 112 8.62 -18.47 -4.97
CA ALA A 112 8.63 -18.28 -6.42
C ALA A 112 10.02 -17.84 -6.91
N ALA A 113 10.65 -16.89 -6.21
CA ALA A 113 12.01 -16.46 -6.51
C ALA A 113 13.02 -17.62 -6.34
N GLY A 114 12.91 -18.39 -5.26
CA GLY A 114 13.77 -19.54 -4.98
C GLY A 114 13.68 -20.67 -6.00
N ILE A 115 12.52 -20.84 -6.66
CA ILE A 115 12.37 -21.81 -7.77
C ILE A 115 13.03 -21.30 -9.07
N ALA A 116 13.12 -19.98 -9.24
CA ALA A 116 13.60 -19.36 -10.47
C ALA A 116 15.14 -19.22 -10.54
N VAL A 117 15.85 -19.49 -9.43
CA VAL A 117 17.32 -19.37 -9.30
C VAL A 117 17.98 -20.73 -9.14
#